data_AF-A0A963FUR3-F1
#
_entry.id   AF-A0A963FUR3-F1
#
_cell.length_a   1.000
_cell.length_b   1.000
_cell.length_c   1.000
_cell.angle_alpha   90.00
_cell.angle_beta   90.00
_cell.angle_gamma   90.00
#
_symmetry.space_group_name_H-M   'P 1'
#
loop_
_entity.id
_entity.type
_entity.pdbx_description
1 polymer ?
#
loop_
_entity_poly.entity_id
_entity_poly.type
_entity_poly.pdbx_seq_one_letter_code
_entity_poly.pdbx_strand_id
1 'polypeptide(L)'
;MSQPNAKLKLQFDLDLMIPAGLLKEDHSALCRDLCAMLGATVLQGLPAISKKQLAKSAVQVLSHHHHVEVENLKAPSIDIAIAKKVTAHLTDAELETLCARAAAKAPSLEPELLKYLRRQSLALVSDYRLVPCRLNAVQTSGVSSELQGNLNLTNGSVMLTDEFRKVRLKADQGPIPVTVEGMDASVQATLSGHTLSGPVLAVEVMHLVPHRAHLVGLWQQA
;
A
#
# COMPACT_ATOMS: atom_id res chain seq x y z
N MET A 1 -0.95 45.86 -20.97
CA MET A 1 -0.87 44.82 -22.02
C MET A 1 0.22 43.83 -21.60
N SER A 2 -0.11 42.55 -21.41
CA SER A 2 0.91 41.54 -21.07
C SER A 2 1.78 41.24 -22.28
N GLN A 3 3.10 41.26 -22.13
CA GLN A 3 4.01 40.83 -23.19
C GLN A 3 3.77 39.34 -23.52
N PRO A 4 3.85 38.93 -24.80
CA PRO A 4 3.71 37.54 -25.18
C PRO A 4 4.89 36.73 -24.63
N ASN A 5 4.60 35.78 -23.74
CA ASN A 5 5.58 34.90 -23.11
C ASN A 5 5.30 33.45 -23.50
N ALA A 6 6.36 32.67 -23.76
CA ALA A 6 6.29 31.24 -24.02
C ALA A 6 7.20 30.47 -23.05
N LYS A 7 6.78 29.27 -22.64
CA LYS A 7 7.57 28.38 -21.78
C LYS A 7 8.26 27.33 -22.64
N LEU A 8 9.59 27.39 -22.73
CA LEU A 8 10.43 26.36 -23.35
C LEU A 8 10.86 25.35 -22.29
N LYS A 9 10.56 24.06 -22.48
CA LYS A 9 11.05 22.95 -21.64
C LYS A 9 12.08 22.15 -22.43
N LEU A 10 13.28 21.99 -21.88
CA LEU A 10 14.33 21.12 -22.40
C LEU A 10 14.61 20.05 -21.34
N GLN A 11 14.59 18.78 -21.73
CA GLN A 11 14.85 17.65 -20.84
C GLN A 11 16.06 16.88 -21.35
N PHE A 12 16.95 16.52 -20.42
CA PHE A 12 18.15 15.75 -20.68
C PHE A 12 18.21 14.63 -19.65
N ASP A 13 18.33 13.39 -20.13
CA ASP A 13 18.46 12.22 -19.27
C ASP A 13 19.92 11.77 -19.30
N LEU A 14 20.49 11.49 -18.12
CA LEU A 14 21.89 11.09 -17.95
C LEU A 14 21.93 9.71 -17.32
N ASP A 15 22.50 8.74 -18.04
CA ASP A 15 22.76 7.41 -17.49
C ASP A 15 24.05 7.44 -16.66
N LEU A 16 23.91 7.29 -15.36
CA LEU A 16 25.01 7.43 -14.40
C LEU A 16 25.43 6.08 -13.83
N MET A 17 26.74 5.81 -13.82
CA MET A 17 27.31 4.75 -12.99
C MET A 17 27.56 5.30 -11.58
N ILE A 18 26.67 4.97 -10.64
CA ILE A 18 26.72 5.48 -9.26
C ILE A 18 27.54 4.53 -8.35
N PRO A 19 28.49 5.03 -7.54
CA PRO A 19 29.17 4.26 -6.51
C PRO A 19 28.20 3.59 -5.52
N ALA A 20 28.49 2.34 -5.11
CA ALA A 20 27.62 1.57 -4.23
C ALA A 20 27.37 2.21 -2.84
N GLY A 21 28.22 3.14 -2.41
CA GLY A 21 28.01 3.92 -1.19
C GLY A 21 26.81 4.86 -1.29
N LEU A 22 26.66 5.55 -2.43
CA LEU A 22 25.59 6.52 -2.68
C LEU A 22 24.23 5.83 -2.92
N LEU A 23 24.23 4.59 -3.43
CA LEU A 23 23.00 3.80 -3.62
C LEU A 23 22.30 3.40 -2.30
N LYS A 24 22.95 3.62 -1.16
CA LYS A 24 22.39 3.33 0.18
C LYS A 24 21.65 4.51 0.78
N GLU A 25 21.77 5.68 0.17
CA GLU A 25 21.13 6.90 0.64
C GLU A 25 19.64 6.91 0.27
N ASP A 26 18.85 7.67 1.02
CA ASP A 26 17.49 7.95 0.60
C ASP A 26 17.49 8.90 -0.63
N HIS A 27 16.38 8.90 -1.37
CA HIS A 27 16.25 9.68 -2.60
C HIS A 27 16.59 11.17 -2.43
N SER A 28 16.22 11.77 -1.29
CA SER A 28 16.44 13.20 -1.06
C SER A 28 17.92 13.51 -0.82
N ALA A 29 18.61 12.66 -0.07
CA ALA A 29 20.05 12.75 0.14
C ALA A 29 20.81 12.53 -1.17
N LEU A 30 20.45 11.48 -1.94
CA LEU A 30 21.09 11.18 -3.21
C LEU A 30 20.93 12.32 -4.23
N CYS A 31 19.73 12.91 -4.34
CA CYS A 31 19.50 14.07 -5.20
C CYS A 31 20.34 15.29 -4.80
N ARG A 32 20.44 15.57 -3.50
CA ARG A 32 21.23 16.68 -2.98
C ARG A 32 22.72 16.49 -3.28
N ASP A 33 23.22 15.29 -3.09
CA ASP A 33 24.64 14.99 -3.26
C ASP A 33 25.02 14.98 -4.75
N LEU A 34 24.14 14.47 -5.62
CA LEU A 34 24.29 14.62 -7.07
C LEU A 34 24.18 16.08 -7.53
N CYS A 35 23.29 16.90 -6.95
CA CYS A 35 23.28 18.35 -7.20
C CYS A 35 24.60 19.02 -6.81
N ALA A 36 25.17 18.64 -5.66
CA ALA A 36 26.44 19.17 -5.19
C ALA A 36 27.60 18.76 -6.13
N MET A 37 27.62 17.51 -6.60
CA MET A 37 28.63 17.00 -7.53
C MET A 37 28.54 17.65 -8.92
N LEU A 38 27.33 17.88 -9.45
CA LEU A 38 27.13 18.61 -10.71
C LEU A 38 27.64 20.06 -10.60
N GLY A 39 27.50 20.65 -9.41
CA GLY A 39 28.05 21.96 -9.07
C GLY A 39 27.43 23.13 -9.83
N ALA A 40 27.92 24.34 -9.51
CA ALA A 40 27.41 25.57 -10.10
C ALA A 40 27.60 25.63 -11.63
N THR A 41 28.65 24.99 -12.16
CA THR A 41 28.97 25.00 -13.60
C THR A 41 27.85 24.39 -14.44
N VAL A 42 27.28 23.25 -14.02
CA VAL A 42 26.19 22.61 -14.77
C VAL A 42 24.87 23.33 -14.50
N LEU A 43 24.56 23.59 -13.23
CA LEU A 43 23.28 24.17 -12.82
C LEU A 43 23.10 25.63 -13.29
N GLN A 44 24.18 26.41 -13.41
CA GLN A 44 24.14 27.80 -13.88
C GLN A 44 24.64 27.97 -15.32
N GLY A 45 25.39 27.00 -15.86
CA GLY A 45 25.93 27.06 -17.23
C GLY A 45 24.84 27.02 -18.30
N LEU A 46 23.86 26.11 -18.16
CA LEU A 46 22.77 26.01 -19.12
C LEU A 46 21.93 27.29 -19.21
N PRO A 47 21.49 27.91 -18.09
CA PRO A 47 20.87 29.24 -18.10
C PRO A 47 21.73 30.33 -18.75
N ALA A 48 23.04 30.36 -18.46
CA ALA A 48 23.94 31.38 -19.01
C ALA A 48 24.11 31.25 -20.54
N ILE A 49 24.30 30.03 -21.03
CA ILE A 49 24.41 29.75 -22.47
C ILE A 49 23.10 30.04 -23.18
N SER A 50 21.97 29.59 -22.62
CA SER A 50 20.63 29.81 -23.18
C SER A 50 20.32 31.30 -23.30
N LYS A 51 20.61 32.10 -22.25
CA LYS A 51 20.49 33.57 -22.30
C LYS A 51 21.30 34.16 -23.44
N LYS A 52 22.56 33.77 -23.57
CA LYS A 52 23.46 34.31 -24.61
C LYS A 52 23.00 33.95 -26.02
N GLN A 53 22.52 32.73 -26.25
CA GLN A 53 22.09 32.30 -27.59
C GLN A 53 20.73 32.87 -27.96
N LEU A 54 19.76 32.86 -27.04
CA LEU A 54 18.42 33.38 -27.27
C LEU A 54 18.41 34.91 -27.45
N ALA A 55 19.30 35.63 -26.76
CA ALA A 55 19.46 37.07 -26.92
C ALA A 55 19.88 37.48 -28.35
N LYS A 56 20.59 36.61 -29.09
CA LYS A 56 20.92 36.86 -30.51
C LYS A 56 19.68 37.00 -31.40
N SER A 57 18.56 36.42 -30.96
CA SER A 57 17.26 36.48 -31.63
C SER A 57 16.25 37.36 -30.89
N ALA A 58 16.72 38.29 -30.05
CA ALA A 58 15.91 39.17 -29.20
C ALA A 58 14.97 38.44 -28.21
N VAL A 59 15.20 37.15 -27.94
CA VAL A 59 14.44 36.38 -26.96
C VAL A 59 15.10 36.53 -25.59
N GLN A 60 14.34 37.05 -24.62
CA GLN A 60 14.82 37.27 -23.25
C GLN A 60 14.36 36.12 -22.34
N VAL A 61 15.30 35.59 -21.55
CA VAL A 61 14.98 34.60 -20.50
C VAL A 61 14.61 35.36 -19.23
N LEU A 62 13.32 35.31 -18.86
CA LEU A 62 12.78 36.04 -17.71
C LEU A 62 13.01 35.30 -16.38
N SER A 63 12.94 33.97 -16.39
CA SER A 63 13.19 33.12 -15.23
C SER A 63 13.74 31.77 -15.65
N HIS A 64 14.39 31.06 -14.73
CA HIS A 64 14.80 29.68 -14.92
C HIS A 64 14.52 28.89 -13.64
N HIS A 65 14.12 27.64 -13.82
CA HIS A 65 13.95 26.67 -12.74
C HIS A 65 14.64 25.39 -13.21
N HIS A 66 15.39 24.74 -12.32
CA HIS A 66 15.94 23.42 -12.57
C HIS A 66 15.38 22.45 -11.54
N HIS A 67 15.22 21.20 -11.96
CA HIS A 67 14.82 20.09 -11.11
C HIS A 67 15.81 18.96 -11.35
N VAL A 68 16.31 18.37 -10.27
CA VAL A 68 17.17 17.20 -10.33
C VAL A 68 16.39 16.06 -9.68
N GLU A 69 16.24 14.99 -10.42
CA GLU A 69 15.56 13.77 -10.02
C GLU A 69 16.49 12.60 -10.32
N VAL A 70 16.50 11.58 -9.46
CA VAL A 70 17.45 10.47 -9.55
C VAL A 70 16.68 9.17 -9.36
N GLU A 71 16.60 8.37 -10.42
CA GLU A 71 16.00 7.05 -10.37
C GLU A 71 17.09 5.98 -10.15
N ASN A 72 16.96 5.19 -9.08
CA ASN A 72 17.82 4.02 -8.88
C ASN A 72 17.30 2.86 -9.73
N LEU A 73 17.88 2.69 -10.91
CA LEU A 73 17.53 1.65 -11.88
C LEU A 73 17.74 0.20 -11.39
N LYS A 74 18.36 0.00 -10.21
CA LYS A 74 18.58 -1.30 -9.58
C LYS A 74 18.08 -1.36 -8.13
N ALA A 75 17.15 -0.49 -7.74
CA ALA A 75 16.54 -0.60 -6.42
C ALA A 75 15.96 -2.02 -6.23
N PRO A 76 16.22 -2.69 -5.08
CA PRO A 76 15.59 -3.97 -4.80
C PRO A 76 14.08 -3.79 -4.89
N SER A 77 13.41 -4.56 -5.74
CA SER A 77 11.96 -4.54 -5.85
C SER A 77 11.38 -5.77 -5.14
N ILE A 78 10.32 -5.55 -4.38
CA ILE A 78 9.53 -6.64 -3.80
C ILE A 78 8.46 -6.97 -4.83
N ASP A 79 8.39 -8.23 -5.24
CA ASP A 79 7.32 -8.71 -6.11
C ASP A 79 5.96 -8.47 -5.42
N ILE A 80 5.10 -7.73 -6.12
CA ILE A 80 3.72 -7.42 -5.71
C ILE A 80 2.96 -8.72 -5.40
N ALA A 81 3.19 -9.80 -6.14
CA ALA A 81 2.54 -11.09 -5.90
C ALA A 81 2.90 -11.67 -4.52
N ILE A 82 4.12 -11.47 -4.05
CA ILE A 82 4.55 -11.86 -2.69
C ILE A 82 3.84 -10.99 -1.65
N ALA A 83 3.81 -9.67 -1.87
CA ALA A 83 3.17 -8.75 -0.94
C ALA A 83 1.66 -9.03 -0.79
N LYS A 84 0.96 -9.41 -1.88
CA LYS A 84 -0.46 -9.76 -1.85
C LYS A 84 -0.79 -10.89 -0.87
N LYS A 85 0.13 -11.83 -0.63
CA LYS A 85 -0.08 -12.98 0.28
C LYS A 85 -0.40 -12.59 1.73
N VAL A 86 -0.06 -11.37 2.16
CA VAL A 86 -0.23 -10.91 3.55
C VAL A 86 -0.96 -9.57 3.70
N THR A 87 -1.49 -9.03 2.59
CA THR A 87 -2.02 -7.67 2.52
C THR A 87 -3.42 -7.59 1.89
N ALA A 88 -4.30 -8.52 2.28
CA ALA A 88 -5.68 -8.56 1.79
C ALA A 88 -6.49 -7.26 2.00
N HIS A 89 -6.04 -6.38 2.89
CA HIS A 89 -6.69 -5.11 3.21
C HIS A 89 -6.23 -3.94 2.35
N LEU A 90 -5.04 -3.98 1.76
CA LEU A 90 -4.49 -2.83 1.04
C LEU A 90 -5.11 -2.69 -0.35
N THR A 91 -5.31 -1.46 -0.80
CA THR A 91 -5.57 -1.12 -2.21
C THR A 91 -4.34 -1.35 -3.07
N ASP A 92 -4.46 -1.32 -4.40
CA ASP A 92 -3.31 -1.52 -5.30
C ASP A 92 -2.27 -0.40 -5.15
N ALA A 93 -2.69 0.86 -5.03
CA ALA A 93 -1.79 2.00 -4.81
C ALA A 93 -1.04 1.91 -3.46
N GLU A 94 -1.72 1.45 -2.41
CA GLU A 94 -1.08 1.23 -1.11
C GLU A 94 -0.12 0.05 -1.13
N LEU A 95 -0.42 -0.98 -1.92
CA LEU A 95 0.45 -2.11 -2.10
C LEU A 95 1.75 -1.73 -2.83
N GLU A 96 1.66 -0.88 -3.86
CA GLU A 96 2.82 -0.30 -4.52
C GLU A 96 3.65 0.54 -3.55
N THR A 97 2.99 1.38 -2.76
CA THR A 97 3.63 2.19 -1.71
C THR A 97 4.34 1.31 -0.67
N LEU A 98 3.72 0.21 -0.27
CA LEU A 98 4.31 -0.77 0.64
C LEU A 98 5.59 -1.37 0.04
N CYS A 99 5.52 -1.88 -1.19
CA CYS A 99 6.66 -2.51 -1.85
C CYS A 99 7.84 -1.53 -1.98
N ALA A 100 7.57 -0.28 -2.38
CA ALA A 100 8.59 0.75 -2.51
C ALA A 100 9.25 1.10 -1.17
N ARG A 101 8.47 1.25 -0.09
CA ARG A 101 9.00 1.59 1.24
C ARG A 101 9.73 0.43 1.91
N ALA A 102 9.23 -0.78 1.72
CA ALA A 102 9.74 -1.97 2.40
C ALA A 102 11.03 -2.52 1.76
N ALA A 103 11.23 -2.28 0.46
CA ALA A 103 12.33 -2.76 -0.37
C ALA A 103 13.72 -2.65 0.28
N ALA A 104 14.08 -1.47 0.79
CA ALA A 104 15.43 -1.19 1.28
C ALA A 104 15.87 -2.06 2.48
N LYS A 105 14.92 -2.61 3.24
CA LYS A 105 15.17 -3.41 4.46
C LYS A 105 14.50 -4.79 4.39
N ALA A 106 14.12 -5.22 3.19
CA ALA A 106 13.43 -6.49 2.99
C ALA A 106 14.35 -7.67 3.35
N PRO A 107 13.91 -8.59 4.24
CA PRO A 107 14.62 -9.84 4.47
C PRO A 107 14.67 -10.71 3.21
N SER A 108 15.75 -11.47 3.04
CA SER A 108 15.96 -12.32 1.85
C SER A 108 15.17 -13.63 1.89
N LEU A 109 14.80 -14.12 3.08
CA LEU A 109 14.04 -15.36 3.24
C LEU A 109 12.53 -15.09 3.17
N GLU A 110 11.80 -15.84 2.33
CA GLU A 110 10.36 -15.61 2.10
C GLU A 110 9.53 -15.60 3.40
N PRO A 111 9.67 -16.55 4.35
CA PRO A 111 8.87 -16.52 5.58
C PRO A 111 9.10 -15.27 6.44
N GLU A 112 10.33 -14.76 6.46
CA GLU A 112 10.68 -13.53 7.19
C GLU A 112 10.20 -12.29 6.44
N LEU A 113 10.29 -12.31 5.12
CA LEU A 113 9.76 -11.28 4.24
C LEU A 113 8.25 -11.12 4.41
N LEU A 114 7.49 -12.22 4.43
CA LEU A 114 6.04 -12.20 4.65
C LEU A 114 5.68 -11.59 6.02
N LYS A 115 6.39 -11.99 7.09
CA LYS A 115 6.20 -11.38 8.43
C LYS A 115 6.57 -9.90 8.46
N TYR A 116 7.64 -9.52 7.76
CA TYR A 116 8.07 -8.14 7.65
C TYR A 116 7.04 -7.29 6.88
N LEU A 117 6.63 -7.72 5.70
CA LEU A 117 5.59 -7.07 4.89
C LEU A 117 4.27 -6.95 5.63
N ARG A 118 3.90 -7.99 6.39
CA ARG A 118 2.72 -7.93 7.25
C ARG A 118 2.81 -6.81 8.28
N ARG A 119 3.94 -6.68 8.99
CA ARG A 119 4.15 -5.57 9.95
C ARG A 119 4.14 -4.21 9.27
N GLN A 120 4.82 -4.07 8.13
CA GLN A 120 4.88 -2.81 7.38
C GLN A 120 3.51 -2.40 6.84
N SER A 121 2.68 -3.35 6.38
CA SER A 121 1.32 -3.04 5.90
C SER A 121 0.42 -2.52 7.02
N LEU A 122 0.48 -3.11 8.21
CA LEU A 122 -0.26 -2.64 9.39
C LEU A 122 0.22 -1.27 9.90
N ALA A 123 1.49 -0.93 9.67
CA ALA A 123 2.02 0.40 9.99
C ALA A 123 1.65 1.45 8.92
N LEU A 124 1.46 1.02 7.67
CA LEU A 124 1.03 1.89 6.57
C LEU A 124 -0.44 2.31 6.72
N VAL A 125 -1.29 1.38 7.16
CA VAL A 125 -2.72 1.59 7.38
C VAL A 125 -3.10 1.04 8.76
N SER A 126 -3.37 1.95 9.69
CA SER A 126 -3.80 1.60 11.05
C SER A 126 -5.31 1.39 11.18
N ASP A 127 -6.08 1.77 10.17
CA ASP A 127 -7.53 1.78 10.24
C ASP A 127 -8.15 0.39 10.06
N TYR A 128 -9.30 0.18 10.70
CA TYR A 128 -10.09 -1.02 10.47
C TYR A 128 -10.88 -0.88 9.18
N ARG A 129 -10.63 -1.81 8.25
CA ARG A 129 -11.36 -1.91 6.98
C ARG A 129 -12.43 -2.97 7.13
N LEU A 130 -13.65 -2.50 7.37
CA LEU A 130 -14.79 -3.35 7.69
C LEU A 130 -15.65 -3.53 6.44
N VAL A 131 -16.04 -4.77 6.17
CA VAL A 131 -17.08 -5.09 5.18
C VAL A 131 -18.22 -5.84 5.87
N PRO A 132 -19.49 -5.46 5.61
CA PRO A 132 -20.63 -6.20 6.15
C PRO A 132 -20.61 -7.66 5.73
N CYS A 133 -20.90 -8.56 6.66
CA CYS A 133 -20.92 -10.00 6.42
C CYS A 133 -22.03 -10.70 7.20
N ARG A 134 -22.37 -11.91 6.75
CA ARG A 134 -23.28 -12.84 7.42
C ARG A 134 -22.55 -14.14 7.72
N LEU A 135 -22.96 -14.81 8.78
CA LEU A 135 -22.43 -16.13 9.12
C LEU A 135 -23.55 -17.05 9.62
N ASN A 136 -23.47 -18.32 9.23
CA ASN A 136 -24.41 -19.34 9.67
C ASN A 136 -23.74 -20.21 10.72
N ALA A 137 -24.16 -20.06 11.98
CA ALA A 137 -23.55 -20.74 13.12
C ALA A 137 -24.60 -21.42 14.00
N VAL A 138 -24.18 -22.47 14.70
CA VAL A 138 -24.96 -23.23 15.66
C VAL A 138 -24.74 -22.66 17.05
N GLN A 139 -25.83 -22.34 17.74
CA GLN A 139 -25.82 -21.88 19.13
C GLN A 139 -25.60 -23.06 20.10
N THR A 140 -25.26 -22.79 21.35
CA THR A 140 -25.15 -23.83 22.40
C THR A 140 -26.47 -24.54 22.68
N SER A 141 -27.61 -23.94 22.33
CA SER A 141 -28.94 -24.58 22.37
C SER A 141 -29.16 -25.61 21.26
N GLY A 142 -28.27 -25.68 20.27
CA GLY A 142 -28.41 -26.53 19.08
C GLY A 142 -29.16 -25.87 17.92
N VAL A 143 -29.65 -24.64 18.09
CA VAL A 143 -30.35 -23.89 17.03
C VAL A 143 -29.33 -23.28 16.07
N SER A 144 -29.52 -23.48 14.77
CA SER A 144 -28.78 -22.77 13.72
C SER A 144 -29.34 -21.36 13.54
N SER A 145 -28.47 -20.37 13.46
CA SER A 145 -28.85 -18.97 13.29
C SER A 145 -27.93 -18.27 12.30
N GLU A 146 -28.54 -17.43 11.45
CA GLU A 146 -27.80 -16.45 10.65
C GLU A 146 -27.50 -15.24 11.53
N LEU A 147 -26.22 -14.88 11.65
CA LEU A 147 -25.75 -13.74 12.43
C LEU A 147 -25.15 -12.69 11.51
N GLN A 148 -25.51 -11.44 11.75
CA GLN A 148 -24.94 -10.30 11.02
C GLN A 148 -23.69 -9.78 11.75
N GLY A 149 -22.73 -9.31 10.98
CA GLY A 149 -21.51 -8.73 11.51
C GLY A 149 -20.72 -7.96 10.46
N ASN A 150 -19.49 -7.61 10.83
CA ASN A 150 -18.53 -6.96 9.97
C ASN A 150 -17.23 -7.76 9.97
N LEU A 151 -16.74 -8.11 8.79
CA LEU A 151 -15.44 -8.73 8.58
C LEU A 151 -14.38 -7.64 8.46
N ASN A 152 -13.36 -7.72 9.33
CA ASN A 152 -12.24 -6.81 9.32
C ASN A 152 -11.14 -7.34 8.38
N LEU A 153 -10.98 -6.72 7.23
CA LEU A 153 -9.97 -7.10 6.24
C LEU A 153 -8.54 -6.95 6.78
N THR A 154 -8.34 -6.02 7.71
CA THR A 154 -7.02 -5.72 8.26
C THR A 154 -6.46 -6.90 9.02
N ASN A 155 -7.24 -7.58 9.88
CA ASN A 155 -6.77 -8.65 10.77
C ASN A 155 -7.58 -9.96 10.70
N GLY A 156 -8.64 -10.02 9.90
CA GLY A 156 -9.50 -11.20 9.74
C GLY A 156 -10.56 -11.38 10.83
N SER A 157 -10.64 -10.50 11.83
CA SER A 157 -11.66 -10.61 12.88
C SER A 157 -13.08 -10.38 12.33
N VAL A 158 -14.06 -11.12 12.86
CA VAL A 158 -15.48 -10.91 12.55
C VAL A 158 -16.17 -10.36 13.80
N MET A 159 -16.73 -9.16 13.66
CA MET A 159 -17.37 -8.42 14.73
C MET A 159 -18.89 -8.51 14.55
N LEU A 160 -19.57 -9.24 15.43
CA LEU A 160 -21.02 -9.35 15.38
C LEU A 160 -21.71 -8.03 15.74
N THR A 161 -22.89 -7.80 15.16
CA THR A 161 -23.76 -6.69 15.55
C THR A 161 -24.25 -6.84 17.00
N ASP A 162 -24.70 -5.75 17.59
CA ASP A 162 -25.07 -5.67 19.02
C ASP A 162 -26.14 -6.69 19.41
N GLU A 163 -27.06 -7.00 18.50
CA GLU A 163 -28.09 -8.03 18.65
C GLU A 163 -27.52 -9.41 18.97
N PHE A 164 -26.39 -9.77 18.34
CA PHE A 164 -25.80 -11.10 18.42
C PHE A 164 -24.60 -11.20 19.37
N ARG A 165 -24.16 -10.10 20.01
CA ARG A 165 -23.02 -10.11 20.94
C ARG A 165 -23.20 -11.07 22.13
N LYS A 166 -24.44 -11.30 22.56
CA LYS A 166 -24.73 -12.18 23.70
C LYS A 166 -24.97 -13.64 23.31
N VAL A 167 -24.96 -13.96 22.01
CA VAL A 167 -25.18 -15.32 21.53
C VAL A 167 -24.00 -16.21 21.93
N ARG A 168 -24.32 -17.38 22.49
CA ARG A 168 -23.35 -18.43 22.79
C ARG A 168 -23.35 -19.43 21.64
N LEU A 169 -22.21 -19.53 20.98
CA LEU A 169 -21.98 -20.43 19.85
C LEU A 169 -21.38 -21.75 20.34
N LYS A 170 -21.78 -22.85 19.69
CA LYS A 170 -21.28 -24.20 19.96
C LYS A 170 -19.80 -24.30 19.57
N ALA A 171 -18.93 -24.74 20.48
CA ALA A 171 -17.47 -24.72 20.27
C ALA A 171 -16.99 -25.78 19.25
N ASP A 172 -17.65 -26.92 19.20
CA ASP A 172 -17.31 -28.10 18.39
C ASP A 172 -18.01 -28.13 17.02
N GLN A 173 -18.58 -27.02 16.56
CA GLN A 173 -19.31 -26.96 15.29
C GLN A 173 -18.42 -26.96 14.03
N GLY A 174 -17.10 -26.88 14.20
CA GLY A 174 -16.15 -26.76 13.09
C GLY A 174 -16.09 -25.34 12.50
N PRO A 175 -15.51 -25.19 11.31
CA PRO A 175 -15.42 -23.91 10.61
C PRO A 175 -16.80 -23.32 10.31
N ILE A 176 -16.95 -22.02 10.52
CA ILE A 176 -18.19 -21.27 10.33
C ILE A 176 -18.09 -20.50 9.01
N PRO A 177 -18.95 -20.78 8.01
CA PRO A 177 -18.96 -20.04 6.77
C PRO A 177 -19.36 -18.57 7.00
N VAL A 178 -18.53 -17.66 6.49
CA VAL A 178 -18.78 -16.22 6.43
C VAL A 178 -19.02 -15.85 4.98
N THR A 179 -20.19 -15.26 4.72
CA THR A 179 -20.59 -14.75 3.43
C THR A 179 -20.52 -13.22 3.44
N VAL A 180 -19.97 -12.66 2.37
CA VAL A 180 -19.93 -11.21 2.13
C VAL A 180 -20.84 -10.94 0.94
N GLU A 181 -21.70 -9.94 1.04
CA GLU A 181 -22.62 -9.62 -0.05
C GLU A 181 -21.85 -9.21 -1.32
N GLY A 182 -22.25 -9.74 -2.47
CA GLY A 182 -21.55 -9.57 -3.73
C GLY A 182 -20.43 -10.59 -4.00
N MET A 183 -20.07 -11.42 -3.01
CA MET A 183 -19.07 -12.47 -3.16
C MET A 183 -19.73 -13.84 -3.32
N ASP A 184 -19.44 -14.53 -4.42
CA ASP A 184 -19.99 -15.87 -4.73
C ASP A 184 -19.41 -17.00 -3.86
N ALA A 185 -18.36 -16.71 -3.09
CA ALA A 185 -17.67 -17.67 -2.24
C ALA A 185 -17.80 -17.29 -0.76
N SER A 186 -17.75 -18.30 0.12
CA SER A 186 -17.67 -18.09 1.57
C SER A 186 -16.23 -18.27 2.06
N VAL A 187 -15.80 -17.43 2.99
CA VAL A 187 -14.56 -17.65 3.75
C VAL A 187 -14.88 -18.34 5.08
N GLN A 188 -13.93 -19.11 5.60
CA GLN A 188 -14.16 -19.91 6.80
C GLN A 188 -13.61 -19.18 8.03
N ALA A 189 -14.48 -18.93 9.01
CA ALA A 189 -14.10 -18.40 10.32
C ALA A 189 -13.96 -19.53 11.35
N THR A 190 -13.03 -19.34 12.27
CA THR A 190 -12.84 -20.20 13.43
C THR A 190 -13.35 -19.49 14.68
N LEU A 191 -14.07 -20.22 15.53
CA LEU A 191 -14.45 -19.76 16.86
C LEU A 191 -13.35 -20.11 17.86
N SER A 192 -12.68 -19.10 18.42
CA SER A 192 -11.61 -19.30 19.42
C SER A 192 -12.11 -19.23 20.87
N GLY A 193 -13.38 -18.88 21.08
CA GLY A 193 -14.00 -18.80 22.40
C GLY A 193 -14.97 -17.63 22.50
N HIS A 194 -15.24 -17.20 23.73
CA HIS A 194 -16.12 -16.07 24.01
C HIS A 194 -15.47 -15.12 25.01
N THR A 195 -15.68 -13.84 24.77
CA THR A 195 -15.28 -12.73 25.65
C THR A 195 -16.53 -12.08 26.25
N LEU A 196 -16.32 -11.06 27.09
CA LEU A 196 -17.41 -10.22 27.59
C LEU A 196 -18.18 -9.51 26.46
N SER A 197 -17.52 -9.26 25.32
CA SER A 197 -18.11 -8.63 24.13
C SER A 197 -18.73 -9.61 23.13
N GLY A 198 -18.66 -10.92 23.39
CA GLY A 198 -19.26 -11.95 22.55
C GLY A 198 -18.27 -12.98 21.98
N PRO A 199 -18.70 -13.79 21.00
CA PRO A 199 -17.84 -14.80 20.39
C PRO A 199 -16.64 -14.17 19.67
N VAL A 200 -15.49 -14.82 19.78
CA VAL A 200 -14.25 -14.44 19.09
C VAL A 200 -14.14 -15.25 17.82
N LEU A 201 -14.44 -14.60 16.70
CA LEU A 201 -14.46 -15.19 15.37
C LEU A 201 -13.34 -14.58 14.53
N ALA A 202 -12.55 -15.43 13.87
CA ALA A 202 -11.46 -14.99 13.00
C ALA A 202 -11.38 -15.82 11.72
N VAL A 203 -11.19 -15.12 10.61
CA VAL A 203 -10.83 -15.69 9.31
C VAL A 203 -9.33 -15.51 9.13
N GLU A 204 -8.64 -16.58 8.75
CA GLU A 204 -7.21 -16.48 8.42
C GLU A 204 -6.99 -15.52 7.24
N VAL A 205 -6.05 -14.59 7.38
CA VAL A 205 -5.80 -13.55 6.35
C VAL A 205 -5.51 -14.17 4.99
N MET A 206 -4.83 -15.31 4.95
CA MET A 206 -4.53 -16.04 3.71
C MET A 206 -5.80 -16.49 2.95
N HIS A 207 -6.92 -16.70 3.64
CA HIS A 207 -8.20 -17.02 3.01
C HIS A 207 -8.91 -15.78 2.43
N LEU A 208 -8.52 -14.57 2.85
CA LEU A 208 -9.05 -13.32 2.29
C LEU A 208 -8.32 -12.91 1.00
N VAL A 209 -7.06 -13.30 0.84
CA VAL A 209 -6.19 -12.90 -0.28
C VAL A 209 -6.81 -13.20 -1.66
N PRO A 210 -7.38 -14.40 -1.93
CA PRO A 210 -7.99 -14.69 -3.23
C PRO A 210 -9.14 -13.74 -3.60
N HIS A 211 -9.76 -13.12 -2.60
CA HIS A 211 -10.95 -12.27 -2.75
C HIS A 211 -10.63 -10.78 -2.55
N ARG A 212 -9.35 -10.43 -2.39
CA ARG A 212 -8.88 -9.08 -2.05
C ARG A 212 -9.51 -7.99 -2.93
N ALA A 213 -9.44 -8.13 -4.25
CA ALA A 213 -9.90 -7.08 -5.16
C ALA A 213 -11.38 -6.74 -4.94
N HIS A 214 -12.20 -7.77 -4.72
CA HIS A 214 -13.63 -7.61 -4.45
C HIS A 214 -13.86 -7.03 -3.05
N LEU A 215 -13.22 -7.58 -2.03
CA LEU A 215 -13.38 -7.12 -0.63
C LEU A 215 -12.95 -5.66 -0.45
N VAL A 216 -11.83 -5.26 -1.06
CA VAL A 216 -11.37 -3.86 -1.07
C VAL A 216 -12.36 -2.98 -1.83
N GLY A 217 -12.88 -3.45 -2.97
CA GLY A 217 -13.90 -2.72 -3.72
C GLY A 217 -15.17 -2.45 -2.91
N LEU A 218 -15.67 -3.46 -2.19
CA LEU A 218 -16.83 -3.31 -1.29
C LEU A 218 -16.54 -2.32 -0.17
N TRP A 219 -15.36 -2.40 0.45
CA TRP A 219 -14.97 -1.47 1.50
C TRP A 219 -14.88 -0.02 0.99
N GLN A 220 -14.39 0.21 -0.23
CA GLN A 220 -14.31 1.55 -0.82
C GLN A 220 -15.68 2.15 -1.21
N GLN A 221 -16.73 1.32 -1.25
CA GLN A 221 -18.10 1.72 -1.59
C GLN A 221 -19.01 1.92 -0.37
N ALA A 222 -18.59 1.40 0.79
CA ALA A 222 -19.31 1.49 2.06
C ALA A 222 -19.05 2.82 2.77
#